data_AF-A0A5J4PIU6-F1
#
_entry.id   AF-A0A5J4PIU6-F1
#
_cell.length_a   1.000
_cell.length_b   1.000
_cell.length_c   1.000
_cell.angle_alpha   90.00
_cell.angle_beta   90.00
_cell.angle_gamma   90.00
#
_symmetry.space_group_name_H-M   'P 1'
#
loop_
_entity.id
_entity.type
_entity.pdbx_description
1 polymer ?
#
loop_
_entity_poly.entity_id
_entity_poly.type
_entity_poly.pdbx_seq_one_letter_code
_entity_poly.pdbx_strand_id
1 'polypeptide(L)'
;MKQLKTISHLSDTELLQRLSKEKDLRSFRDWQIITAVQTHTGKKAKEIASVLGVSISKVYHVIQQYNQLGVSWRTNKKRGGRRE
;
A
#
# COMPACT_ATOMS: atom_id res chain seq x y z
N MET A 1 10.58 -15.45 -7.82
CA MET A 1 9.58 -14.37 -7.61
C MET A 1 9.76 -13.82 -6.21
N LYS A 2 9.93 -12.50 -6.04
CA LYS A 2 10.10 -11.88 -4.71
C LYS A 2 8.86 -12.16 -3.85
N GLN A 3 9.07 -12.60 -2.61
CA GLN A 3 8.00 -12.81 -1.64
C GLN A 3 7.29 -11.47 -1.40
N LEU A 4 5.95 -11.47 -1.47
CA LEU A 4 5.14 -10.31 -1.15
C LEU A 4 4.97 -10.26 0.37
N LYS A 5 5.81 -9.46 1.04
CA LYS A 5 5.75 -9.26 2.49
C LYS A 5 5.91 -7.78 2.79
N THR A 6 5.09 -7.26 3.68
CA THR A 6 5.28 -5.93 4.28
C THR A 6 6.30 -6.02 5.42
N ILE A 7 7.10 -4.98 5.58
CA ILE A 7 7.83 -4.72 6.83
C ILE A 7 6.81 -4.09 7.77
N SER A 8 6.67 -4.62 9.00
CA SER A 8 5.72 -4.11 10.01
C SER A 8 6.15 -2.75 10.55
N HIS A 9 5.92 -1.70 9.75
CA HIS A 9 6.09 -0.31 10.16
C HIS A 9 4.91 0.19 11.00
N LEU A 10 3.74 -0.42 10.82
CA LEU A 10 2.51 -0.17 11.60
C LEU A 10 1.90 -1.51 11.99
N SER A 11 1.25 -1.52 13.16
CA SER A 11 0.37 -2.61 13.56
C SER A 11 -0.92 -2.63 12.74
N ASP A 12 -1.63 -3.76 12.76
CA ASP A 12 -2.89 -3.93 12.01
C ASP A 12 -3.95 -2.91 12.45
N THR A 13 -4.00 -2.59 13.75
CA THR A 13 -4.92 -1.59 14.32
C THR A 13 -4.58 -0.19 13.84
N GLU A 14 -3.31 0.18 13.78
CA GLU A 14 -2.86 1.48 13.25
C GLU A 14 -3.15 1.62 11.75
N LEU A 15 -2.99 0.55 10.98
CA LEU A 15 -3.36 0.54 9.56
C LEU A 15 -4.86 0.76 9.37
N LEU A 16 -5.71 0.10 10.17
CA LEU A 16 -7.15 0.30 10.12
C LEU A 16 -7.56 1.72 10.53
N GLN A 17 -6.95 2.27 11.59
CA GLN A 17 -7.16 3.67 11.99
C GLN A 17 -6.69 4.65 10.91
N ARG A 18 -5.61 4.34 10.21
CA ARG A 18 -5.13 5.16 9.09
C ARG A 18 -6.11 5.11 7.93
N LEU A 19 -6.61 3.91 7.61
CA LEU A 19 -7.60 3.69 6.56
C LEU A 19 -8.89 4.49 6.81
N SER A 20 -9.38 4.51 8.05
CA SER A 20 -10.62 5.21 8.41
C SER A 20 -10.50 6.74 8.41
N LYS A 21 -9.28 7.27 8.63
CA LYS A 21 -9.00 8.71 8.61
C LYS A 21 -8.64 9.24 7.22
N GLU A 22 -8.31 8.36 6.28
CA GLU A 22 -7.84 8.73 4.94
C GLU A 22 -9.00 9.24 4.08
N LYS A 23 -8.91 10.49 3.63
CA LYS A 23 -9.93 11.13 2.78
C LYS A 23 -9.60 11.04 1.30
N ASP A 24 -8.32 10.91 0.94
CA ASP A 24 -7.89 10.80 -0.45
C ASP A 24 -8.10 9.38 -0.98
N LEU A 25 -8.97 9.22 -1.98
CA LEU A 25 -9.32 7.92 -2.56
C LEU A 25 -8.11 7.13 -3.08
N ARG A 26 -7.09 7.83 -3.60
CA ARG A 26 -5.88 7.17 -4.10
C ARG A 26 -5.05 6.63 -2.95
N SER A 27 -4.83 7.43 -1.91
CA SER A 27 -4.14 7.04 -0.69
C SER A 27 -4.89 5.93 0.04
N PHE A 28 -6.21 6.03 0.10
CA PHE A 28 -7.07 4.99 0.63
C PHE A 28 -6.83 3.65 -0.09
N ARG A 29 -6.86 3.64 -1.43
CA ARG A 29 -6.59 2.42 -2.22
C ARG A 29 -5.22 1.82 -1.92
N ASP A 30 -4.21 2.66 -1.76
CA ASP A 30 -2.86 2.18 -1.52
C ASP A 30 -2.69 1.67 -0.07
N TRP A 31 -3.38 2.29 0.90
CA TRP A 31 -3.47 1.74 2.25
C TRP A 31 -4.25 0.41 2.28
N GLN A 32 -5.32 0.26 1.50
CA GLN A 32 -6.03 -1.02 1.36
C GLN A 32 -5.09 -2.13 0.87
N ILE A 33 -4.19 -1.83 -0.09
CA ILE A 33 -3.18 -2.78 -0.56
C ILE A 33 -2.24 -3.18 0.56
N ILE A 34 -1.71 -2.21 1.33
CA ILE A 34 -0.80 -2.47 2.45
C ILE A 34 -1.47 -3.34 3.51
N THR A 35 -2.68 -2.95 3.94
CA THR A 35 -3.47 -3.71 4.91
C THR A 35 -3.74 -5.13 4.43
N ALA A 36 -4.19 -5.31 3.18
CA ALA A 36 -4.49 -6.64 2.65
C ALA A 36 -3.26 -7.55 2.57
N VAL A 37 -2.07 -7.00 2.27
CA VAL A 37 -0.82 -7.78 2.25
C VAL A 37 -0.38 -8.16 3.66
N GLN A 38 -0.57 -7.25 4.62
CA GLN A 38 -0.17 -7.48 6.01
C GLN A 38 -1.09 -8.47 6.73
N THR A 39 -2.41 -8.36 6.55
CA THR A 39 -3.39 -9.24 7.21
C THR A 39 -3.52 -10.60 6.53
N HIS A 40 -3.19 -10.71 5.24
CA HIS A 40 -3.20 -11.97 4.50
C HIS A 40 -1.79 -12.43 4.15
N THR A 41 -0.99 -12.69 5.18
CA THR A 41 0.34 -13.29 5.05
C THR A 41 0.26 -14.60 4.27
N GLY A 42 0.92 -14.64 3.11
CA GLY A 42 1.00 -15.84 2.25
C GLY A 42 0.15 -15.80 0.98
N LYS A 43 -0.79 -14.86 0.83
CA LYS A 43 -1.52 -14.68 -0.45
C LYS A 43 -0.60 -14.12 -1.53
N LYS A 44 -0.86 -14.54 -2.78
CA LYS A 44 -0.10 -14.02 -3.93
C LYS A 44 -0.58 -12.62 -4.29
N ALA A 45 0.32 -11.79 -4.82
CA ALA A 45 -0.01 -10.45 -5.30
C ALA A 45 -1.16 -10.44 -6.31
N LYS A 46 -1.29 -11.51 -7.11
CA LYS A 46 -2.39 -11.71 -8.08
C LYS A 46 -3.76 -11.77 -7.41
N GLU A 47 -3.87 -12.44 -6.28
CA GLU A 47 -5.15 -12.58 -5.56
C GLU A 47 -5.57 -11.24 -4.97
N ILE A 48 -4.63 -10.55 -4.32
CA ILE A 48 -4.85 -9.23 -3.74
C ILE A 48 -5.22 -8.22 -4.83
N ALA A 49 -4.51 -8.25 -5.96
CA ALA A 49 -4.82 -7.44 -7.13
C ALA A 49 -6.24 -7.68 -7.65
N SER A 50 -6.65 -8.94 -7.76
CA SER A 50 -7.99 -9.33 -8.21
C SER A 50 -9.08 -8.83 -7.25
N VAL A 51 -8.89 -9.01 -5.94
CA VAL A 51 -9.87 -8.58 -4.91
C VAL A 51 -10.01 -7.07 -4.86
N LEU A 52 -8.90 -6.34 -4.98
CA LEU A 52 -8.88 -4.87 -4.87
C LEU A 52 -9.15 -4.16 -6.20
N GLY A 53 -9.27 -4.90 -7.32
CA GLY A 53 -9.48 -4.35 -8.66
C GLY A 53 -8.30 -3.49 -9.14
N VAL A 54 -7.06 -3.89 -8.81
CA VAL A 54 -5.84 -3.15 -9.17
C VAL A 54 -4.90 -4.03 -9.99
N SER A 55 -3.92 -3.42 -10.65
CA SER A 55 -2.88 -4.18 -11.33
C SER A 55 -1.89 -4.82 -10.35
N ILE A 56 -1.37 -5.99 -10.69
CA ILE A 56 -0.33 -6.69 -9.91
C ILE A 56 0.90 -5.79 -9.73
N SER A 57 1.30 -5.08 -10.78
CA SER A 57 2.40 -4.11 -10.74
C SER A 57 2.18 -3.01 -9.71
N LYS A 58 0.95 -2.54 -9.56
CA LYS A 58 0.62 -1.54 -8.55
C LYS A 58 0.74 -2.11 -7.14
N VAL A 59 0.31 -3.35 -6.90
CA VAL A 59 0.51 -4.03 -5.61
C VAL A 59 2.00 -4.05 -5.24
N TYR A 60 2.85 -4.55 -6.14
CA TYR A 60 4.30 -4.58 -5.88
C TYR A 60 4.90 -3.19 -5.66
N HIS A 61 4.51 -2.21 -6.47
CA HIS A 61 5.03 -0.85 -6.33
C HIS A 61 4.67 -0.24 -4.97
N VAL A 62 3.40 -0.37 -4.54
CA VAL A 62 2.94 0.17 -3.26
C VAL A 62 3.68 -0.48 -2.09
N ILE A 63 3.79 -1.81 -2.09
CA ILE A 63 4.47 -2.55 -1.02
C ILE A 63 5.96 -2.24 -0.99
N GLN A 64 6.62 -2.12 -2.14
CA GLN A 64 8.03 -1.75 -2.21
C GLN A 64 8.26 -0.34 -1.64
N GLN A 65 7.44 0.63 -2.03
CA GLN A 65 7.54 2.01 -1.54
C GLN A 65 7.28 2.09 -0.03
N TYR A 66 6.26 1.38 0.45
CA TYR A 66 5.95 1.30 1.88
C TYR A 66 7.08 0.65 2.68
N ASN A 67 7.63 -0.47 2.20
CA ASN A 67 8.75 -1.13 2.86
C ASN A 67 9.99 -0.23 2.95
N GLN A 68 10.26 0.58 1.92
CA GLN A 68 11.42 1.46 1.87
C GLN A 68 11.26 2.74 2.69
N LEU A 69 10.08 3.37 2.66
CA LEU A 69 9.85 4.72 3.19
C LEU A 69 8.97 4.73 4.46
N GLY A 70 8.46 3.58 4.87
CA GLY A 70 7.54 3.43 5.99
C GLY A 70 6.26 4.26 5.81
N VAL A 71 5.69 4.72 6.92
CA VAL A 71 4.43 5.49 6.97
C VAL A 71 4.49 6.79 6.16
N SER A 72 5.69 7.37 6.03
CA SER A 72 5.93 8.64 5.35
C SER A 72 5.84 8.58 3.82
N TRP A 73 5.77 7.37 3.23
CA TRP A 73 5.80 7.18 1.77
C TRP A 73 4.67 7.93 1.04
N ARG A 74 3.56 8.19 1.76
CA ARG A 74 2.37 8.88 1.25
C ARG A 74 2.22 10.33 1.72
N THR A 75 2.96 10.77 2.73
CA THR A 75 2.84 12.14 3.26
C THR A 75 3.52 13.19 2.38
N ASN A 76 4.34 12.79 1.40
CA ASN A 76 5.24 13.72 0.72
C ASN A 76 5.11 13.80 -0.81
N LYS A 77 4.15 13.12 -1.45
CA LYS A 77 4.00 13.18 -2.92
C LYS A 77 3.02 14.27 -3.33
N LYS A 78 3.49 15.52 -3.42
CA LYS A 78 2.92 16.48 -4.39
C LYS A 78 3.15 15.91 -5.79
N ARG A 79 2.17 15.17 -6.31
CA ARG A 79 2.22 14.59 -7.65
C ARG A 79 1.58 15.58 -8.62
N GLY A 80 2.43 16.24 -9.43
CA GLY A 80 1.98 17.23 -10.40
C GLY A 80 2.94 18.41 -10.41
N GLY A 81 3.75 18.46 -11.45
CA GLY A 81 4.71 19.52 -11.73
C GLY A 81 5.44 19.08 -12.98
N ARG A 82 5.08 19.66 -14.13
CA ARG A 82 5.97 19.61 -15.29
C ARG A 82 7.26 20.25 -14.78
N ARG A 83 8.36 19.50 -14.82
CA ARG A 83 9.68 20.09 -14.63
C ARG A 83 9.87 20.99 -15.85
N GLU A 84 9.64 22.29 -15.66
CA GLU A 84 10.16 23.29 -16.58
C GLU A 84 11.68 23.35 -16.43
#